data_AF-A0AAI9R525-F1
#
_entry.id   AF-A0AAI9R525-F1
#
_cell.length_a   1.000
_cell.length_b   1.000
_cell.length_c   1.000
_cell.angle_alpha   90.00
_cell.angle_beta   90.00
_cell.angle_gamma   90.00
#
_symmetry.space_group_name_H-M   'P 1'
#
loop_
_entity.id
_entity.type
_entity.pdbx_description
1 polymer ?
#
loop_
_entity_poly.entity_id
_entity_poly.type
_entity_poly.pdbx_seq_one_letter_code
_entity_poly.pdbx_strand_id
1 'polypeptide(L)' 'QWHYPFENDERFDGAFPVDYICEAVDQTRGWFYSLLAVSTAVFDSICYRRCLSLG' A
#
# COMPACT_ATOMS: atom_id res chain seq x y z
N GLN A 1 3.09 -10.62 1.71
CA GLN A 1 2.53 -10.91 0.38
C GLN A 1 3.56 -11.59 -0.53
N TRP A 2 4.81 -11.12 -0.69
CA TRP A 2 5.84 -11.82 -1.49
C TRP A 2 7.18 -12.08 -0.80
N HIS A 3 7.24 -11.94 0.53
CA HIS A 3 8.45 -12.12 1.33
C HIS A 3 9.62 -11.17 0.98
N TYR A 4 9.33 -10.06 0.31
CA TYR A 4 10.26 -8.95 0.17
C TYR A 4 10.78 -8.49 1.55
N PRO A 5 12.08 -8.22 1.71
CA PRO A 5 13.12 -8.14 0.68
C PRO A 5 13.96 -9.43 0.50
N PHE A 6 13.50 -10.57 1.04
CA PHE A 6 14.29 -11.80 1.01
C PHE A 6 14.12 -12.59 -0.29
N GLU A 7 12.95 -12.47 -0.92
CA GLU A 7 12.60 -13.16 -2.17
C GLU A 7 11.61 -12.31 -3.00
N ASN A 8 11.52 -12.61 -4.30
CA ASN A 8 10.51 -12.10 -5.26
C ASN A 8 10.57 -10.58 -5.58
N ASP A 9 11.76 -10.00 -5.67
CA ASP A 9 11.96 -8.57 -5.97
C ASP A 9 11.21 -8.12 -7.25
N GLU A 10 11.34 -8.85 -8.35
CA GLU A 10 10.66 -8.50 -9.62
C GLU A 10 9.13 -8.45 -9.48
N ARG A 11 8.55 -9.32 -8.64
CA ARG A 11 7.11 -9.29 -8.37
C ARG A 11 6.72 -8.09 -7.52
N PHE A 12 7.57 -7.70 -6.58
CA PHE A 12 7.36 -6.52 -5.76
C PHE A 12 7.44 -5.25 -6.61
N ASP A 13 8.52 -5.08 -7.37
CA ASP A 13 8.76 -3.91 -8.22
C ASP A 13 7.68 -3.76 -9.31
N GLY A 14 7.17 -4.88 -9.84
CA GLY A 14 6.11 -4.89 -10.85
C GLY A 14 4.71 -4.52 -10.32
N ALA A 15 4.50 -4.54 -9.01
CA ALA A 15 3.17 -4.38 -8.42
C ALA A 15 3.09 -3.30 -7.32
N PHE A 16 4.21 -2.82 -6.80
CA PHE A 16 4.29 -1.67 -5.92
C PHE A 16 4.71 -0.41 -6.72
N PRO A 17 4.02 0.73 -6.57
CA PRO A 17 2.79 0.92 -5.80
C PRO A 17 1.54 0.40 -6.52
N VAL A 18 0.56 -0.07 -5.75
CA VAL A 18 -0.69 -0.64 -6.27
C VAL A 18 -1.57 0.43 -6.91
N ASP A 19 -2.26 0.10 -8.00
CA ASP A 19 -3.07 1.08 -8.73
C ASP A 19 -4.36 1.52 -8.02
N TYR A 20 -4.97 0.65 -7.22
CA TYR A 20 -6.28 0.88 -6.62
C TYR A 20 -6.51 0.06 -5.35
N ILE A 21 -7.10 0.71 -4.33
CA ILE A 21 -7.66 0.06 -3.14
C ILE A 21 -9.08 0.58 -2.87
N CYS A 22 -9.90 -0.23 -2.20
CA CYS A 22 -11.28 0.12 -1.86
C CYS A 22 -11.69 -0.49 -0.52
N GLU A 23 -12.02 0.33 0.46
CA GLU A 23 -12.50 -0.11 1.78
C GLU A 23 -13.48 0.90 2.38
N ALA A 24 -14.09 0.56 3.52
CA ALA A 24 -14.98 1.44 4.26
C ALA A 24 -14.26 2.64 4.92
N VAL A 25 -15.02 3.68 5.28
CA VAL A 25 -14.50 4.98 5.77
C VAL A 25 -13.73 4.89 7.10
N ASP A 26 -14.03 3.89 7.93
CA ASP A 26 -13.30 3.64 9.18
C ASP A 26 -11.82 3.31 8.93
N GLN A 27 -11.46 2.82 7.75
CA GLN A 27 -10.07 2.51 7.38
C GLN A 27 -9.19 3.75 7.20
N THR A 28 -9.75 4.95 7.16
CA THR A 28 -8.98 6.21 7.20
C THR A 28 -8.15 6.38 8.48
N ARG A 29 -8.59 5.74 9.58
CA ARG A 29 -7.84 5.71 10.86
C ARG A 29 -7.20 4.34 11.13
N GLY A 30 -7.26 3.44 10.15
CA GLY A 30 -6.73 2.09 10.21
C GLY A 30 -5.81 1.84 9.03
N TRP A 31 -6.25 0.96 8.12
CA TRP A 31 -5.39 0.40 7.09
C TRP A 31 -4.82 1.42 6.10
N PHE A 32 -5.57 2.45 5.71
CA PHE A 32 -5.06 3.49 4.81
C PHE A 32 -3.89 4.25 5.45
N TYR A 33 -4.03 4.58 6.74
CA TYR A 33 -2.98 5.29 7.47
C TYR A 33 -1.72 4.44 7.64
N SER A 34 -1.86 3.18 8.05
CA SER A 34 -0.69 2.32 8.26
C SER A 34 0.05 2.02 6.95
N LEU A 35 -0.65 1.80 5.84
CA LEU A 35 -0.05 1.65 4.51
C LEU A 35 0.75 2.90 4.12
N LEU A 36 0.17 4.10 4.27
CA LEU A 36 0.85 5.35 3.94
C LEU A 36 2.09 5.58 4.83
N ALA A 37 1.95 5.35 6.14
CA ALA A 37 3.02 5.55 7.10
C ALA A 37 4.22 4.63 6.83
N VAL A 38 3.98 3.33 6.67
CA VAL A 38 5.05 2.35 6.39
C VAL A 38 5.70 2.63 5.04
N SER A 39 4.90 2.90 4.00
CA SER A 39 5.42 3.16 2.65
C SER A 39 6.31 4.39 2.60
N THR A 40 5.89 5.48 3.25
CA THR A 40 6.68 6.70 3.34
C THR A 40 7.97 6.45 4.13
N ALA A 41 7.87 5.75 5.27
CA ALA A 41 9.03 5.56 6.15
C ALA A 41 10.09 4.60 5.60
N VAL A 42 9.67 3.54 4.89
CA VAL A 42 10.57 2.47 4.42
C VAL A 42 11.03 2.69 2.98
N PHE A 43 10.17 3.25 2.13
CA PHE A 43 10.40 3.33 0.69
C PHE A 43 10.41 4.77 0.13
N ASP A 44 10.15 5.78 0.96
CA ASP A 44 9.99 7.18 0.53
C ASP A 44 9.04 7.32 -0.69
N SER A 45 7.94 6.55 -0.66
CA SER A 45 7.02 6.40 -1.78
C SER A 45 5.56 6.27 -1.33
N ILE A 46 4.63 6.54 -2.26
CA ILE A 46 3.20 6.27 -2.07
C ILE A 46 2.94 4.76 -2.05
N CYS A 47 1.90 4.30 -1.32
CA CYS A 47 1.52 2.88 -1.29
C CYS A 47 0.49 2.49 -2.35
N TYR A 48 -0.39 3.42 -2.77
CA TYR A 48 -1.41 3.21 -3.78
C TYR A 48 -1.64 4.47 -4.62
N ARG A 49 -2.06 4.32 -5.88
CA ARG A 49 -2.35 5.46 -6.78
C ARG A 49 -3.77 5.99 -6.64
N ARG A 50 -4.74 5.14 -6.31
CA ARG A 50 -6.16 5.50 -6.14
C ARG A 50 -6.75 4.77 -4.94
N CYS A 51 -7.56 5.49 -4.16
CA CYS A 51 -8.26 4.94 -3.00
C CYS A 51 -9.73 5.34 -3.11
N LEU A 52 -10.63 4.35 -3.11
CA LEU A 52 -12.06 4.58 -2.94
C LEU A 52 -12.46 4.26 -1.51
N SER A 53 -13.05 5.24 -0.83
CA SER A 53 -13.62 5.02 0.50
C SER A 53 -15.13 4.93 0.38
N LEU A 54 -15.67 3.79 0.80
CA LEU A 54 -17.12 3.55 0.86
C LEU A 54 -17.66 4.05 2.20
N GLY A 55 -18.82 4.72 2.16
CA GLY A 55 -19.52 5.22 3.34
C GLY A 55 -20.27 4.11 4.07
#